data_AF-A0A959KSR2-F1
#
_entry.id   AF-A0A959KSR2-F1
#
_cell.length_a   1.000
_cell.length_b   1.000
_cell.length_c   1.000
_cell.angle_alpha   90.00
_cell.angle_beta   90.00
_cell.angle_gamma   90.00
#
_symmetry.space_group_name_H-M   'P 1'
#
loop_
_entity.id
_entity.type
_entity.pdbx_description
1 polymer ?
#
loop_
_entity_poly.entity_id
_entity_poly.type
_entity_poly.pdbx_seq_one_letter_code
_entity_poly.pdbx_strand_id
1 'polypeptide(L)'
;GSGTRFVMEKFIDENSLSVRKKLELTSNEAVKQAVIAGLGSSIMPLIGIRNELANGQLRIIKVKGLPLRSTWRLIWLKDKKPSPAAAAFREYILENRQAIIREQFGWIDPFLS
;
A
#
# COMPACT_ATOMS: atom_id res chain seq x y z
N GLY A 1 1.94 15.21 6.56
CA GLY A 1 0.99 14.68 5.57
C GLY A 1 1.39 13.28 5.19
N SER A 2 0.45 12.33 5.06
CA SER A 2 0.79 10.96 4.68
C SER A 2 1.14 10.90 3.19
N GLY A 3 2.21 10.20 2.82
CA GLY A 3 2.59 10.04 1.40
C GLY A 3 1.48 9.40 0.56
N THR A 4 0.68 8.52 1.16
CA THR A 4 -0.49 7.90 0.52
C THR A 4 -1.55 8.92 0.13
N ARG A 5 -1.83 9.92 0.99
CA ARG A 5 -2.82 10.96 0.71
C ARG A 5 -2.41 11.81 -0.48
N PHE A 6 -1.16 12.28 -0.49
CA PHE A 6 -0.64 13.08 -1.59
C PHE A 6 -0.75 12.34 -2.94
N VAL A 7 -0.41 11.05 -2.95
CA VAL A 7 -0.51 10.21 -4.15
C VAL A 7 -1.96 10.00 -4.59
N MET A 8 -2.89 9.81 -3.64
CA MET A 8 -4.32 9.69 -3.92
C MET A 8 -4.91 11.00 -4.47
N GLU A 9 -4.63 12.13 -3.83
CA GLU A 9 -5.12 13.45 -4.26
C GLU A 9 -4.62 13.80 -5.65
N LYS A 10 -3.32 13.61 -5.89
CA LYS A 10 -2.73 13.80 -7.22
C LYS A 10 -3.41 12.95 -8.29
N PHE A 11 -3.69 11.68 -8.00
CA PHE A 11 -4.40 10.80 -8.93
C PHE A 11 -5.83 11.28 -9.22
N ILE A 12 -6.56 11.72 -8.19
CA ILE A 12 -7.93 12.24 -8.33
C ILE A 12 -7.93 13.50 -9.21
N ASP A 13 -7.00 14.41 -8.96
CA ASP A 13 -6.88 15.68 -9.68
C ASP A 13 -6.49 15.44 -11.15
N GLU A 14 -5.49 14.58 -11.41
CA GLU A 14 -5.04 14.23 -12.77
C GLU A 14 -6.12 13.54 -13.61
N ASN A 15 -7.06 12.83 -12.97
CA ASN A 15 -8.13 12.10 -13.65
C ASN A 15 -9.49 12.84 -13.62
N SER A 16 -9.53 14.08 -13.13
CA SER A 16 -10.76 14.89 -13.03
C SER A 16 -11.92 14.15 -12.34
N LEU A 17 -11.62 13.33 -11.34
CA LEU A 17 -12.64 12.56 -10.63
C LEU A 17 -13.45 13.48 -9.71
N SER A 18 -14.77 13.53 -9.89
CA SER A 18 -15.65 14.36 -9.07
C SER A 18 -15.82 13.75 -7.67
N VAL A 19 -15.29 14.42 -6.64
CA VAL A 19 -15.44 14.02 -5.23
C VAL A 19 -16.44 14.93 -4.54
N ARG A 20 -17.67 14.46 -4.33
CA ARG A 20 -18.77 15.27 -3.74
C ARG A 20 -18.70 15.45 -2.22
N LYS A 21 -18.20 14.46 -1.48
CA LYS A 21 -18.06 14.51 -0.02
C LYS A 21 -16.73 13.89 0.37
N LYS A 22 -15.95 14.60 1.19
CA LYS A 22 -14.64 14.15 1.67
C LYS A 22 -14.73 13.89 3.17
N LEU A 23 -14.41 12.65 3.58
CA LEU A 23 -14.11 12.31 4.96
C LEU A 23 -12.60 12.17 5.06
N GLU A 24 -11.98 12.96 5.93
CA GLU A 24 -10.53 12.88 6.17
C GLU A 24 -10.26 12.09 7.44
N LEU A 25 -9.50 11.00 7.30
CA LEU A 25 -9.03 10.18 8.41
C LEU A 25 -7.49 10.10 8.33
N THR A 26 -6.86 9.96 9.50
CA THR A 26 -5.40 10.10 9.64
C THR A 26 -4.64 8.78 9.52
N SER A 27 -5.32 7.63 9.66
CA SER A 27 -4.70 6.30 9.57
C SER A 27 -5.34 5.43 8.49
N ASN A 28 -4.54 4.54 7.90
CA ASN A 28 -5.06 3.55 6.95
C ASN A 28 -6.12 2.66 7.60
N GLU A 29 -5.98 2.33 8.88
CA GLU A 29 -6.96 1.50 9.59
C GLU A 29 -8.30 2.22 9.75
N ALA A 30 -8.29 3.52 10.10
CA ALA A 30 -9.52 4.30 10.19
C ALA A 30 -10.23 4.39 8.83
N VAL A 31 -9.48 4.62 7.74
CA VAL A 31 -10.04 4.60 6.38
C VAL A 31 -10.64 3.24 6.04
N LYS A 32 -9.92 2.15 6.36
CA LYS A 32 -10.39 0.78 6.10
C LYS A 32 -11.71 0.50 6.81
N GLN A 33 -11.79 0.80 8.11
CA GLN A 33 -13.00 0.60 8.91
C GLN A 33 -14.15 1.47 8.41
N ALA A 34 -13.89 2.70 7.98
CA ALA A 34 -14.91 3.57 7.39
C ALA A 34 -15.49 3.00 6.09
N VAL A 35 -14.64 2.44 5.22
CA VAL A 35 -15.08 1.78 3.98
C VAL A 35 -15.88 0.51 4.28
N ILE A 36 -15.43 -0.33 5.23
CA ILE A 36 -16.17 -1.51 5.69
C ILE A 36 -17.55 -1.13 6.24
N ALA A 37 -17.64 -0.02 6.98
CA ALA A 37 -18.89 0.51 7.51
C ALA A 37 -19.81 1.15 6.44
N GLY A 38 -19.41 1.15 5.16
CA GLY A 38 -20.21 1.67 4.06
C GLY A 38 -20.19 3.20 3.92
N LEU A 39 -19.23 3.89 4.55
CA LEU A 39 -19.14 5.36 4.49
C LEU A 39 -18.64 5.89 3.14
N GLY A 40 -18.16 5.02 2.25
CA GLY A 40 -17.75 5.39 0.89
C GLY A 40 -16.68 4.48 0.31
N SER A 41 -15.79 5.05 -0.50
CA SER A 41 -14.67 4.35 -1.15
C SER A 41 -13.39 5.16 -1.00
N SER A 42 -12.23 4.49 -1.06
CA SER A 42 -10.93 5.12 -0.92
C SER A 42 -9.87 4.41 -1.77
N ILE A 43 -8.75 5.10 -2.03
CA ILE A 43 -7.56 4.49 -2.62
C ILE A 43 -6.63 4.08 -1.47
N MET A 44 -6.35 2.78 -1.36
CA MET A 44 -5.57 2.22 -0.27
C MET A 44 -4.45 1.30 -0.78
N PRO A 45 -3.33 1.16 -0.04
CA PRO A 45 -2.31 0.17 -0.37
C PRO A 45 -2.87 -1.25 -0.28
N LEU A 46 -2.68 -2.06 -1.33
CA LEU A 46 -3.15 -3.45 -1.38
C LEU A 46 -2.67 -4.27 -0.18
N ILE A 47 -1.40 -4.10 0.22
CA ILE A 47 -0.81 -4.79 1.37
C ILE A 47 -1.58 -4.61 2.70
N GLY A 48 -2.40 -3.56 2.83
CA GLY A 48 -3.16 -3.27 4.05
C GLY A 48 -4.58 -3.82 4.09
N ILE A 49 -5.04 -4.49 3.02
CA ILE A 49 -6.44 -4.95 2.86
C ILE A 49 -6.56 -6.44 2.50
N ARG A 50 -5.49 -7.23 2.70
CA ARG A 50 -5.44 -8.66 2.34
C ARG A 50 -6.60 -9.45 2.94
N ASN A 51 -6.79 -9.32 4.25
CA ASN A 51 -7.76 -10.12 5.00
C ASN A 51 -9.19 -9.71 4.66
N GLU A 52 -9.42 -8.42 4.48
CA GLU A 52 -10.72 -7.86 4.16
C GLU A 52 -11.17 -8.28 2.76
N LEU A 53 -10.23 -8.41 1.81
CA LEU A 53 -10.52 -8.99 0.49
C LEU A 53 -10.82 -10.49 0.59
N ALA A 54 -10.00 -11.24 1.34
CA ALA A 54 -10.18 -12.69 1.52
C ALA A 54 -11.51 -13.03 2.20
N ASN A 55 -11.94 -12.20 3.16
CA ASN A 55 -13.19 -12.35 3.91
C ASN A 55 -14.41 -11.72 3.20
N GLY A 56 -14.22 -11.11 2.03
CA GLY A 56 -15.30 -10.44 1.28
C GLY A 56 -15.85 -9.17 1.94
N GLN A 57 -15.15 -8.61 2.93
CA GLN A 57 -15.51 -7.35 3.60
C GLN A 57 -15.23 -6.12 2.74
N LEU A 58 -14.23 -6.21 1.86
CA LEU A 58 -13.90 -5.19 0.88
C LEU A 58 -13.88 -5.78 -0.53
N ARG A 59 -14.13 -4.93 -1.54
CA ARG A 59 -13.97 -5.26 -2.95
C ARG A 59 -13.21 -4.15 -3.67
N ILE A 60 -12.38 -4.55 -4.64
CA ILE A 60 -11.64 -3.62 -5.48
C ILE A 60 -12.53 -3.16 -6.64
N ILE A 61 -12.64 -1.84 -6.80
CA ILE A 61 -13.29 -1.21 -7.95
C ILE A 61 -12.20 -0.98 -9.00
N LYS A 62 -12.38 -1.54 -10.21
CA LYS A 62 -11.43 -1.33 -11.31
C LYS A 62 -11.59 0.11 -11.83
N VAL A 63 -10.52 0.89 -11.72
CA VAL A 63 -10.45 2.28 -12.20
C VAL A 63 -9.23 2.42 -13.09
N LYS A 64 -9.40 3.05 -14.26
CA LYS A 64 -8.29 3.33 -15.18
C LYS A 64 -7.19 4.10 -14.46
N GLY A 65 -5.94 3.65 -14.61
CA GLY A 65 -4.77 4.27 -13.97
C GLY A 65 -4.45 3.75 -12.56
N LEU A 66 -5.23 2.80 -12.02
CA LEU A 66 -4.88 2.02 -10.84
C LEU A 66 -4.44 0.60 -11.22
N PRO A 67 -3.59 -0.07 -10.41
CA PRO A 67 -3.02 0.40 -9.15
C PRO A 67 -1.83 1.37 -9.31
N LEU A 68 -1.67 2.28 -8.34
CA LEU A 68 -0.48 3.13 -8.24
C LEU A 68 0.69 2.33 -7.67
N ARG A 69 1.85 2.43 -8.32
CA ARG A 69 3.06 1.70 -7.91
C ARG A 69 3.88 2.54 -6.94
N SER A 70 4.22 1.95 -5.80
CA SER A 70 5.17 2.51 -4.84
C SER A 70 6.36 1.56 -4.69
N THR A 71 7.55 2.12 -4.44
CA THR A 71 8.77 1.33 -4.22
C THR A 71 9.23 1.47 -2.78
N TRP A 72 9.37 0.33 -2.10
CA TRP A 72 9.96 0.27 -0.77
C TRP A 72 11.47 0.21 -0.88
N ARG A 73 12.16 0.98 -0.04
CA ARG A 73 13.63 1.08 -0.04
C ARG A 73 14.15 0.81 1.36
N LEU A 74 15.16 -0.04 1.45
CA LEU A 74 15.96 -0.20 2.66
C LEU A 74 17.05 0.88 2.63
N ILE A 75 17.12 1.71 3.67
CA ILE A 75 18.03 2.87 3.74
C ILE A 75 18.88 2.81 5.00
N TRP A 76 20.13 3.27 4.91
CA TRP A 76 21.06 3.41 6.02
C TRP A 76 22.07 4.52 5.76
N LEU A 77 22.69 5.05 6.82
CA LEU A 77 23.76 6.04 6.70
C LEU A 77 25.02 5.41 6.12
N LYS A 78 25.60 6.04 5.09
CA LYS A 78 26.81 5.54 4.41
C LYS A 78 27.99 5.36 5.38
N ASP A 79 28.15 6.29 6.31
CA ASP A 79 29.32 6.37 7.19
C ASP A 79 29.16 5.56 8.49
N LYS A 80 28.00 4.96 8.72
CA LYS A 80 27.73 4.16 9.91
C LYS A 80 27.86 2.68 9.60
N LYS A 81 28.82 2.01 10.24
CA LYS A 81 28.91 0.54 10.16
C LYS A 81 27.65 -0.07 10.78
N PRO A 82 26.90 -0.93 10.05
CA PRO A 82 25.77 -1.64 10.62
C PRO A 82 26.25 -2.57 11.74
N SER A 83 25.41 -2.77 12.75
CA SER A 83 25.66 -3.83 13.73
C SER A 83 25.68 -5.20 13.04
N PRO A 84 26.31 -6.23 13.62
CA PRO A 84 26.30 -7.57 13.04
C PRO A 84 24.88 -8.06 12.69
N ALA A 85 23.91 -7.84 13.59
CA ALA A 85 22.51 -8.16 13.36
C ALA A 85 21.90 -7.40 12.16
N ALA A 86 22.18 -6.09 12.02
CA ALA A 86 21.67 -5.30 10.90
C ALA A 86 22.32 -5.70 9.57
N ALA A 87 23.60 -6.07 9.57
CA ALA A 87 24.29 -6.57 8.39
C ALA A 87 23.70 -7.91 7.93
N ALA A 88 23.54 -8.86 8.86
CA ALA A 88 22.92 -10.16 8.59
C ALA A 88 21.47 -10.00 8.10
N PHE A 89 20.68 -9.10 8.70
CA PHE A 89 19.32 -8.81 8.23
C PHE A 89 19.31 -8.26 6.80
N ARG A 90 20.20 -7.32 6.49
CA ARG A 90 20.33 -6.77 5.13
C ARG A 90 20.68 -7.84 4.12
N GLU A 91 21.66 -8.68 4.43
CA GLU A 91 22.10 -9.79 3.58
C GLU A 91 20.96 -10.78 3.34
N TYR A 92 20.28 -11.19 4.41
CA TYR A 92 19.09 -12.05 4.34
C TYR A 92 18.01 -11.49 3.42
N ILE A 93 17.66 -10.19 3.55
CA ILE A 93 16.65 -9.55 2.71
C ILE A 93 17.09 -9.53 1.24
N LEU A 94 18.37 -9.30 0.94
CA LEU A 94 18.88 -9.25 -0.43
C LEU A 94 18.88 -10.63 -1.08
N GLU A 95 19.31 -11.65 -0.36
CA GLU A 95 19.35 -13.04 -0.85
C GLU A 95 17.94 -13.63 -1.04
N ASN A 96 17.02 -13.31 -0.13
CA ASN A 96 15.68 -13.91 -0.08
C ASN A 96 14.58 -13.02 -0.68
N ARG A 97 14.92 -11.85 -1.24
CA ARG A 97 13.96 -10.83 -1.70
C ARG A 97 12.85 -11.42 -2.56
N GLN A 98 13.20 -12.22 -3.57
CA GLN A 98 12.21 -12.76 -4.51
C GLN A 98 11.29 -13.78 -3.86
N ALA A 99 11.84 -14.65 -3.00
CA ALA A 99 11.06 -15.63 -2.25
C ALA A 99 10.07 -14.93 -1.31
N ILE A 100 10.55 -13.96 -0.52
CA ILE A 100 9.72 -13.16 0.38
C ILE A 100 8.58 -12.47 -0.40
N ILE A 101 8.88 -11.84 -1.55
CA ILE A 101 7.85 -11.18 -2.37
C ILE A 101 6.80 -12.19 -2.82
N ARG A 102 7.22 -13.34 -3.34
CA ARG A 102 6.31 -14.35 -3.86
C ARG A 102 5.44 -14.96 -2.77
N GLU A 103 6.03 -15.35 -1.66
CA GLU A 103 5.34 -16.04 -0.56
C GLU A 103 4.42 -15.11 0.23
N GLN A 104 4.86 -13.88 0.51
CA GLN A 104 4.13 -12.96 1.37
C GLN A 104 3.18 -12.04 0.60
N PHE A 105 3.52 -11.70 -0.65
CA PHE A 105 2.81 -10.69 -1.44
C PHE A 105 2.33 -11.17 -2.81
N GLY A 106 2.62 -12.41 -3.23
CA GLY A 106 2.17 -12.95 -4.53
C GLY A 106 0.65 -13.02 -4.68
N TRP A 107 -0.10 -12.99 -3.58
CA TRP A 107 -1.56 -12.87 -3.60
C TRP A 107 -2.06 -11.58 -4.28
N ILE A 108 -1.19 -10.58 -4.46
CA ILE A 108 -1.53 -9.29 -5.06
C ILE A 108 -1.54 -9.35 -6.59
N ASP A 109 -0.83 -10.32 -7.20
CA ASP A 109 -0.63 -10.40 -8.65
C ASP A 109 -1.91 -10.28 -9.50
N PRO A 110 -3.06 -10.88 -9.11
CA PRO A 110 -4.32 -10.72 -9.86
C PRO A 110 -4.85 -9.28 -9.94
N PHE A 111 -4.36 -8.37 -9.10
CA PHE A 111 -4.78 -6.98 -9.03
C PHE A 111 -3.79 -6.01 -9.69
N LEU A 112 -2.67 -6.51 -10.23
CA LEU A 112 -1.63 -5.69 -10.87
C LEU A 112 -1.77 -5.58 -12.40
N SER A 113 -2.73 -6.31 -13.00
CA SER A 113 -2.99 -6.43 -14.44
C SER A 113 -3.89 -5.34 -14.99
#